data_AF-A0A382GQA2-F1
#
_entry.id   AF-A0A382GQA2-F1
#
_cell.length_a   1.000
_cell.length_b   1.000
_cell.length_c   1.000
_cell.angle_alpha   90.00
_cell.angle_beta   90.00
_cell.angle_gamma   90.00
#
_symmetry.space_group_name_H-M   'P 1'
#
loop_
_entity.id
_entity.type
_entity.pdbx_description
1 polymer ?
#
loop_
_entity_poly.entity_id
_entity_poly.type
_entity_poly.pdbx_seq_one_letter_code
_entity_poly.pdbx_strand_id
1 'polypeptide(L)'
;DVGDEVIVFNITSEVPNDVVAASSLLPSSLRTAIYDAISAYLATDEGEAVFDEAYGWTDIRRAVDSDFDVVRAAAEALGITEPLG
;
A
#
# COMPACT_ATOMS: atom_id res chain seq x y z
N ASP A 1 25.70 24.06 -5.43
CA ASP A 1 24.59 23.24 -5.92
C ASP A 1 23.92 22.68 -4.68
N VAL A 2 22.60 22.84 -4.51
CA VAL A 2 21.94 22.52 -3.22
C VAL A 2 21.89 21.01 -2.98
N GLY A 3 21.97 20.20 -4.05
CA GLY A 3 21.97 18.73 -3.95
C GLY A 3 23.20 18.12 -3.28
N ASP A 4 24.37 18.79 -3.34
CA ASP A 4 25.63 18.29 -2.77
C ASP A 4 25.78 18.59 -1.26
N GLU A 5 24.92 19.45 -0.71
CA GLU A 5 25.02 19.92 0.68
C GLU A 5 23.94 19.36 1.62
N VAL A 6 23.03 18.52 1.13
CA VAL A 6 21.97 17.92 1.96
C VAL A 6 22.31 16.49 2.32
N ILE A 7 22.22 16.17 3.61
CA ILE A 7 22.34 14.80 4.14
C ILE A 7 21.01 14.31 4.70
N VAL A 8 20.72 13.01 4.55
CA VAL A 8 19.61 12.36 5.25
C VAL A 8 19.98 12.25 6.72
N PHE A 9 19.30 13.00 7.59
CA PHE A 9 19.60 13.01 9.03
C PHE A 9 18.79 11.98 9.82
N ASN A 10 17.67 11.49 9.27
CA ASN A 10 16.89 10.40 9.86
C ASN A 10 15.93 9.78 8.82
N ILE A 11 15.48 8.56 9.08
CA ILE A 11 14.44 7.84 8.30
C ILE A 11 13.38 7.36 9.29
N THR A 12 12.10 7.51 8.95
CA THR A 12 11.00 6.98 9.76
C THR A 12 10.91 5.46 9.64
N SER A 13 10.16 4.82 10.53
CA SER A 13 9.77 3.42 10.31
C SER A 13 9.08 3.26 8.96
N GLU A 14 9.27 2.10 8.33
CA GLU A 14 8.57 1.75 7.10
C GLU A 14 7.05 1.69 7.33
N VAL A 15 6.32 2.11 6.31
CA VAL A 15 4.86 1.95 6.20
C VAL A 15 4.55 1.19 4.91
N PRO A 16 3.41 0.48 4.83
CA PRO A 16 2.98 -0.10 3.55
C PRO A 16 2.92 0.99 2.46
N ASN A 17 3.53 0.72 1.30
CA ASN A 17 3.68 1.73 0.24
C ASN A 17 2.32 2.18 -0.31
N ASP A 18 1.45 1.22 -0.66
CA ASP A 18 0.12 1.46 -1.24
C ASP A 18 -0.94 0.48 -0.72
N VAL A 19 -2.21 0.90 -0.79
CA VAL A 19 -3.37 0.08 -0.41
C VAL A 19 -4.40 0.06 -1.55
N VAL A 20 -4.80 -1.13 -1.98
CA VAL A 20 -5.95 -1.36 -2.87
C VAL A 20 -7.16 -1.74 -2.04
N ALA A 21 -8.16 -0.86 -1.97
CA ALA A 21 -9.40 -1.11 -1.24
C ALA A 21 -10.55 -1.48 -2.19
N ALA A 22 -11.25 -2.56 -1.88
CA ALA A 22 -12.50 -2.94 -2.54
C ALA A 22 -13.70 -2.68 -1.61
N SER A 23 -14.77 -2.08 -2.15
CA SER A 23 -15.96 -1.73 -1.36
C SER A 23 -16.57 -2.95 -0.65
N SER A 24 -16.93 -2.77 0.62
CA SER A 24 -17.62 -3.79 1.43
C SER A 24 -19.02 -4.14 0.90
N LEU A 25 -19.60 -3.27 0.06
CA LEU A 25 -20.89 -3.48 -0.60
C LEU A 25 -20.82 -4.51 -1.73
N LEU A 26 -19.63 -4.80 -2.26
CA LEU A 26 -19.45 -5.83 -3.29
C LEU A 26 -19.55 -7.23 -2.67
N PRO A 27 -20.12 -8.24 -3.36
CA PRO A 27 -20.09 -9.63 -2.90
C PRO A 27 -18.66 -10.11 -2.62
N SER A 28 -18.49 -10.98 -1.63
CA SER A 28 -17.17 -11.54 -1.27
C SER A 28 -16.49 -12.22 -2.45
N SER A 29 -17.25 -12.93 -3.28
CA SER A 29 -16.74 -13.57 -4.50
C SER A 29 -16.16 -12.57 -5.49
N LEU A 30 -16.78 -11.40 -5.65
CA LEU A 30 -16.28 -10.36 -6.55
C LEU A 30 -15.03 -9.69 -5.99
N ARG A 31 -14.99 -9.42 -4.69
CA ARG A 31 -13.76 -8.90 -4.03
C ARG A 31 -12.59 -9.86 -4.18
N THR A 32 -12.84 -11.16 -4.04
CA THR A 32 -11.82 -12.19 -4.29
C THR A 32 -11.39 -12.22 -5.75
N ALA A 33 -12.33 -12.18 -6.71
CA ALA A 33 -12.01 -12.16 -8.13
C ALA A 33 -11.16 -10.95 -8.55
N ILE A 34 -11.41 -9.77 -7.96
CA ILE A 34 -10.58 -8.56 -8.19
C ILE A 34 -9.14 -8.81 -7.73
N TYR A 35 -8.95 -9.31 -6.51
CA TYR A 35 -7.61 -9.61 -5.99
C TYR A 35 -6.91 -10.66 -6.85
N ASP A 36 -7.59 -11.77 -7.16
CA ASP A 36 -7.00 -12.88 -7.90
C ASP A 36 -6.60 -12.43 -9.32
N ALA A 37 -7.39 -11.57 -9.98
CA ALA A 37 -7.06 -11.04 -11.30
C ALA A 37 -5.82 -10.13 -11.28
N ILE A 38 -5.71 -9.23 -10.29
CA ILE A 38 -4.54 -8.34 -10.15
C ILE A 38 -3.30 -9.18 -9.84
N SER A 39 -3.38 -10.09 -8.88
CA SER A 39 -2.28 -10.96 -8.47
C SER A 39 -1.81 -11.87 -9.61
N ALA A 40 -2.74 -12.45 -10.38
CA ALA A 40 -2.40 -13.30 -11.52
C ALA A 40 -1.71 -12.51 -12.65
N TYR A 41 -2.11 -11.25 -12.89
CA TYR A 41 -1.46 -10.43 -13.91
C TYR A 41 -0.08 -9.95 -13.45
N LEU A 42 0.07 -9.49 -12.20
CA LEU A 42 1.36 -9.14 -11.60
C LEU A 42 2.36 -10.30 -11.60
N ALA A 43 1.89 -11.55 -11.52
CA ALA A 43 2.75 -12.72 -11.60
C ALA A 43 3.31 -13.01 -13.02
N THR A 44 2.97 -12.19 -14.01
CA THR A 44 3.51 -12.27 -15.38
C THR A 44 4.54 -11.17 -15.60
N ASP A 45 5.59 -11.44 -16.39
CA ASP A 45 6.62 -10.44 -16.72
C ASP A 45 6.03 -9.17 -17.33
N GLU A 46 4.99 -9.30 -18.16
CA GLU A 46 4.28 -8.16 -18.74
C GLU A 46 3.53 -7.36 -17.68
N GLY A 47 2.77 -8.04 -16.82
CA GLY A 47 1.98 -7.36 -15.79
C GLY A 47 2.85 -6.69 -14.73
N GLU A 48 3.96 -7.30 -14.32
CA GLU A 48 4.96 -6.67 -13.46
C GLU A 48 5.53 -5.41 -14.12
N ALA A 49 5.97 -5.49 -15.37
CA ALA A 49 6.53 -4.33 -16.08
C ALA A 49 5.51 -3.18 -16.21
N VAL A 50 4.25 -3.48 -16.51
CA VAL A 50 3.17 -2.48 -16.63
C VAL A 50 2.87 -1.83 -15.28
N PHE A 51 2.79 -2.61 -14.20
CA PHE A 51 2.50 -2.09 -12.87
C PHE A 51 3.69 -1.35 -12.24
N ASP A 52 4.92 -1.78 -12.49
CA ASP A 52 6.14 -1.07 -12.08
C ASP A 52 6.24 0.28 -12.79
N GLU A 53 6.02 0.32 -14.11
CA GLU A 53 6.02 1.57 -14.87
C GLU A 53 4.92 2.55 -14.40
N ALA A 54 3.71 2.04 -14.17
CA ALA A 54 2.57 2.90 -13.84
C ALA A 54 2.52 3.32 -12.36
N TYR A 55 2.90 2.43 -11.44
CA TYR A 55 2.66 2.57 -10.00
C TYR A 55 3.87 2.17 -9.13
N GLY A 56 4.96 1.66 -9.70
CA GLY A 56 6.08 1.11 -8.93
C GLY A 56 5.74 -0.19 -8.19
N TRP A 57 4.71 -0.91 -8.63
CA TRP A 57 4.25 -2.14 -7.99
C TRP A 57 4.86 -3.36 -8.66
N THR A 58 5.60 -4.16 -7.89
CA THR A 58 6.17 -5.43 -8.36
C THR A 58 5.49 -6.65 -7.72
N ASP A 59 4.60 -6.45 -6.74
CA ASP A 59 3.90 -7.53 -6.04
C ASP A 59 2.61 -7.02 -5.37
N ILE A 60 1.71 -7.94 -5.02
CA ILE A 60 0.52 -7.68 -4.22
C ILE A 60 0.25 -8.83 -3.24
N ARG A 61 -0.16 -8.48 -2.02
CA ARG A 61 -0.61 -9.44 -1.02
C ARG A 61 -1.88 -8.99 -0.33
N ARG A 62 -2.59 -9.94 0.29
CA ARG A 62 -3.72 -9.59 1.16
C ARG A 62 -3.21 -8.83 2.39
N ALA A 63 -3.89 -7.74 2.72
CA ALA A 63 -3.62 -7.00 3.94
C ALA A 63 -4.02 -7.82 5.18
N VAL A 64 -3.23 -7.68 6.23
CA VAL A 64 -3.54 -8.16 7.59
C VAL A 64 -3.67 -6.96 8.51
N ASP A 65 -4.41 -7.10 9.61
CA ASP A 65 -4.70 -5.98 10.50
C ASP A 65 -3.44 -5.28 11.04
N SER A 66 -2.37 -6.06 11.29
CA SER A 66 -1.09 -5.54 11.77
C SER A 66 -0.37 -4.62 10.77
N ASP A 67 -0.72 -4.67 9.48
CA ASP A 67 -0.17 -3.73 8.48
C ASP A 67 -0.55 -2.28 8.79
N PHE A 68 -1.65 -2.07 9.53
CA PHE A 68 -2.17 -0.75 9.89
C PHE A 68 -1.75 -0.30 11.30
N ASP A 69 -0.99 -1.12 12.06
CA ASP A 69 -0.55 -0.78 13.41
C ASP A 69 0.29 0.51 13.44
N VAL A 70 1.21 0.66 12.48
CA VAL A 70 2.06 1.86 12.36
C VAL A 70 1.25 3.13 12.11
N VAL A 71 0.18 3.03 11.32
CA VAL A 71 -0.73 4.15 11.04
C VAL A 71 -1.57 4.48 12.28
N ARG A 72 -2.07 3.46 13.00
CA ARG A 72 -2.78 3.66 14.28
C ARG A 72 -1.90 4.31 15.34
N ALA A 73 -0.64 3.88 15.46
CA ALA A 73 0.32 4.48 16.40
C ALA A 73 0.63 5.95 16.05
N ALA A 74 0.79 6.26 14.76
CA ALA A 74 0.97 7.63 14.31
C ALA A 74 -0.27 8.50 14.58
N ALA A 75 -1.47 7.98 14.32
CA ALA A 75 -2.73 8.66 14.61
C ALA A 75 -2.88 8.96 16.11
N GLU A 76 -2.57 8.00 16.98
CA GLU A 76 -2.58 8.18 18.44
C GLU A 76 -1.59 9.26 18.89
N ALA A 77 -0.35 9.22 18.39
CA ALA A 77 0.67 10.22 18.71
C ALA A 77 0.29 11.63 18.25
N LEU A 78 -0.50 11.74 17.17
CA LEU A 78 -1.01 13.00 16.64
C LEU A 78 -2.36 13.43 17.24
N GLY A 79 -2.96 12.61 18.13
CA GLY A 79 -4.26 12.89 18.74
C GLY A 79 -5.44 12.83 17.75
N ILE A 80 -5.32 12.06 16.67
CA ILE A 80 -6.40 11.83 15.70
C ILE A 80 -7.33 10.75 16.25
N THR A 81 -8.56 11.14 16.64
CA THR A 81 -9.49 10.28 17.39
C THR A 81 -10.68 9.75 16.58
N GLU A 82 -10.92 10.26 15.37
CA GLU A 82 -11.95 9.75 14.46
C GLU A 82 -11.33 8.86 13.37
N PRO A 83 -11.99 7.76 12.95
CA PRO A 83 -11.60 7.08 11.74
C PRO A 83 -11.83 8.03 10.56
N LEU A 84 -10.81 8.24 9.74
CA LEU A 84 -11.04 8.75 8.39
C LEU A 84 -11.94 7.71 7.70
N GLY A 85 -13.14 8.13 7.32
CA GLY A 85 -14.30 7.28 7.01
C GLY A 85 -14.11 6.23 5.92
#